data_AF-A0A822YZJ9-F1
#
_entry.id   AF-A0A822YZJ9-F1
#
_cell.length_a   1.000
_cell.length_b   1.000
_cell.length_c   1.000
_cell.angle_alpha   90.00
_cell.angle_beta   90.00
_cell.angle_gamma   90.00
#
_symmetry.space_group_name_H-M   'P 1'
#
loop_
_entity.id
_entity.type
_entity.pdbx_description
1 polymer ?
#
loop_
_entity_poly.entity_id
_entity_poly.type
_entity_poly.pdbx_seq_one_letter_code
_entity_poly.pdbx_strand_id
1 'polypeptide(L)'
;MSFLSRSKNVWESPKGCLMFSFTLQMEDARVVPLVQYVVSLAITEAINDVCDAKGMPHLGVKIKWPNDLYLNGLKVGGVLFTSTYKSKKFNVSAGIGLNVDSNKPTTCLNAVNQEMNSATYQIRREDMLVAFFQRFEYLFDIFLNKGE
;
A
#
# COMPACT_ATOMS: atom_id res chain seq x y z
N MET A 1 0.84 0.24 18.61
CA MET A 1 0.23 1.50 18.13
C MET A 1 -1.05 1.12 17.38
N SER A 2 -2.05 2.00 17.31
CA SER A 2 -3.31 1.74 16.62
C SER A 2 -3.58 2.88 15.64
N PHE A 3 -4.09 2.54 14.45
CA PHE A 3 -4.44 3.50 13.41
C PHE A 3 -5.95 3.46 13.15
N LEU A 4 -6.53 4.59 12.79
CA LEU A 4 -7.93 4.63 12.36
C LEU A 4 -8.01 4.18 10.90
N SER A 5 -8.82 3.18 10.64
CA SER A 5 -9.26 2.73 9.31
C SER A 5 -10.52 3.51 8.88
N ARG A 6 -10.93 3.34 7.62
CA ARG A 6 -12.26 3.79 7.15
C ARG A 6 -13.36 3.33 8.13
N SER A 7 -14.36 4.20 8.33
CA SER A 7 -15.50 3.99 9.25
C SER A 7 -15.16 3.90 10.75
N LYS A 8 -14.02 4.50 11.20
CA LYS A 8 -13.56 4.52 12.60
C LYS A 8 -13.16 3.15 13.18
N ASN A 9 -12.99 2.13 12.33
CA ASN A 9 -12.43 0.86 12.77
C ASN A 9 -10.98 1.03 13.20
N VAL A 10 -10.54 0.27 14.20
CA VAL A 10 -9.15 0.30 14.66
C VAL A 10 -8.35 -0.74 13.86
N TRP A 11 -7.30 -0.28 13.18
CA TRP A 11 -6.25 -1.14 12.64
C TRP A 11 -5.17 -1.31 13.70
N GLU A 12 -4.95 -2.54 14.15
CA GLU A 12 -3.86 -2.87 15.05
C GLU A 12 -2.54 -2.87 14.26
N SER A 13 -1.53 -2.14 14.76
CA SER A 13 -0.18 -2.14 14.16
C SER A 13 0.84 -2.73 15.14
N PRO A 14 0.88 -4.06 15.29
CA PRO A 14 1.95 -4.74 16.02
C PRO A 14 3.32 -4.50 15.36
N LYS A 15 4.39 -4.86 16.09
CA LYS A 15 5.76 -4.84 15.54
C LYS A 15 5.79 -5.73 14.28
N GLY A 16 6.37 -5.21 13.20
CA GLY A 16 6.40 -5.87 11.89
C GLY A 16 5.44 -5.28 10.85
N CYS A 17 4.51 -4.42 11.25
CA CYS A 17 3.71 -3.62 10.31
C CYS A 17 4.54 -2.45 9.73
N LEU A 18 4.43 -2.22 8.42
CA LEU A 18 4.80 -0.98 7.76
C LEU A 18 3.58 -0.04 7.82
N MET A 19 3.75 1.10 8.48
CA MET A 19 2.72 2.13 8.61
C MET A 19 3.34 3.48 8.22
N PHE A 20 2.77 4.14 7.22
CA PHE A 20 3.19 5.49 6.83
C PHE A 20 2.04 6.25 6.19
N SER A 21 2.18 7.56 6.10
CA SER A 21 1.26 8.42 5.37
C SER A 21 2.02 9.52 4.66
N PHE A 22 1.51 9.95 3.51
CA PHE A 22 2.03 11.09 2.77
C PHE A 22 0.89 11.96 2.25
N THR A 23 1.21 13.20 1.90
CA THR A 23 0.25 14.18 1.43
C THR A 23 0.58 14.67 0.02
N LEU A 24 -0.46 15.01 -0.72
CA LEU A 24 -0.38 15.61 -2.05
C LEU A 24 -1.28 16.85 -2.09
N GLN A 25 -0.87 17.86 -2.85
CA GLN A 25 -1.72 18.99 -3.18
C GLN A 25 -2.13 18.91 -4.65
N MET A 26 -3.42 19.05 -4.91
CA MET A 26 -3.99 18.97 -6.26
C MET A 26 -5.00 20.08 -6.47
N GLU A 27 -5.17 20.51 -7.72
CA GLU A 27 -6.13 21.57 -8.09
C GLU A 27 -7.34 21.01 -8.84
N ASP A 28 -7.14 19.97 -9.67
CA ASP A 28 -8.22 19.36 -10.44
C ASP A 28 -9.04 18.38 -9.59
N ALA A 29 -10.29 18.74 -9.32
CA ALA A 29 -11.23 17.94 -8.55
C ALA A 29 -11.58 16.59 -9.21
N ARG A 30 -11.48 16.48 -10.54
CA ARG A 30 -11.88 15.29 -11.31
C ARG A 30 -10.94 14.11 -11.05
N VAL A 31 -9.66 14.41 -10.85
CA VAL A 31 -8.59 13.41 -10.67
C VAL A 31 -8.40 13.00 -9.22
N VAL A 32 -8.78 13.84 -8.24
CA VAL A 32 -8.59 13.57 -6.80
C VAL A 32 -9.17 12.21 -6.37
N PRO A 33 -10.42 11.82 -6.73
CA PRO A 33 -10.94 10.51 -6.38
C PRO A 33 -10.18 9.34 -6.99
N LEU A 34 -9.48 9.55 -8.11
CA LEU A 34 -8.77 8.49 -8.84
C LEU A 34 -7.41 8.17 -8.22
N VAL A 35 -6.82 9.11 -7.45
CA VAL A 35 -5.52 8.90 -6.79
C VAL A 35 -5.55 7.70 -5.83
N GLN A 36 -6.69 7.39 -5.21
CA GLN A 36 -6.80 6.20 -4.35
C GLN A 36 -6.50 4.90 -5.12
N TYR A 37 -6.81 4.84 -6.42
CA TYR A 37 -6.49 3.71 -7.28
C TYR A 37 -5.00 3.66 -7.60
N VAL A 38 -4.39 4.81 -7.88
CA VAL A 38 -2.94 4.92 -8.12
C VAL A 38 -2.16 4.44 -6.90
N VAL A 39 -2.53 4.88 -5.69
CA VAL A 39 -1.88 4.46 -4.45
C VAL A 39 -2.07 2.96 -4.18
N SER A 40 -3.28 2.44 -4.39
CA SER A 40 -3.57 1.01 -4.17
C SER A 40 -2.82 0.12 -5.16
N LEU A 41 -2.75 0.53 -6.43
CA LEU A 41 -1.97 -0.17 -7.44
C LEU A 41 -0.48 -0.09 -7.12
N ALA A 42 0.02 1.08 -6.73
CA ALA A 42 1.43 1.28 -6.42
C ALA A 42 1.92 0.36 -5.30
N ILE A 43 1.16 0.22 -4.20
CA ILE A 43 1.56 -0.69 -3.12
C ILE A 43 1.47 -2.17 -3.50
N THR A 44 0.51 -2.57 -4.34
CA THR A 44 0.44 -3.94 -4.85
C THR A 44 1.60 -4.26 -5.78
N GLU A 45 1.90 -3.37 -6.73
CA GLU A 45 3.01 -3.51 -7.67
C GLU A 45 4.37 -3.46 -6.96
N ALA A 46 4.53 -2.61 -5.93
CA ALA A 46 5.75 -2.55 -5.13
C ALA A 46 6.08 -3.87 -4.42
N ILE A 47 5.06 -4.67 -4.05
CA ILE A 47 5.28 -6.01 -3.48
C ILE A 47 5.88 -6.94 -4.54
N ASN A 48 5.40 -6.87 -5.77
CA ASN A 48 5.95 -7.65 -6.89
C ASN A 48 7.37 -7.18 -7.23
N ASP A 49 7.62 -5.87 -7.25
CA ASP A 49 8.95 -5.30 -7.48
C ASP A 49 9.99 -5.80 -6.47
N VAL A 50 9.62 -5.87 -5.19
CA VAL A 50 10.49 -6.45 -4.16
C VAL A 50 10.72 -7.94 -4.38
N CYS A 51 9.69 -8.68 -4.81
CA CYS A 51 9.85 -10.11 -5.13
C CYS A 51 10.84 -10.30 -6.29
N ASP A 52 10.67 -9.57 -7.39
CA ASP A 52 11.54 -9.62 -8.56
C ASP A 52 12.98 -9.24 -8.22
N ALA A 53 13.18 -8.13 -7.51
CA ALA A 53 14.50 -7.66 -7.10
C ALA A 53 15.24 -8.62 -6.16
N LYS A 54 14.53 -9.54 -5.50
CA LYS A 54 15.09 -10.54 -4.57
C LYS A 54 15.06 -11.96 -5.12
N GLY A 55 14.63 -12.15 -6.38
CA GLY A 55 14.53 -13.48 -7.00
C GLY A 55 13.49 -14.38 -6.33
N MET A 56 12.43 -13.79 -5.78
CA MET A 56 11.32 -14.48 -5.13
C MET A 56 10.12 -14.54 -6.09
N PRO A 57 9.30 -15.60 -6.05
CA PRO A 57 8.03 -15.61 -6.76
C PRO A 57 7.07 -14.57 -6.19
N HIS A 58 6.19 -14.05 -7.03
CA HIS A 58 5.18 -13.09 -6.62
C HIS A 58 4.23 -13.70 -5.60
N LEU A 59 3.95 -12.96 -4.53
CA LEU A 59 3.09 -13.47 -3.46
C LEU A 59 1.61 -13.54 -3.86
N GLY A 60 1.20 -12.85 -4.93
CA GLY A 60 -0.20 -12.85 -5.39
C GLY A 60 -1.13 -11.97 -4.55
N VAL A 61 -0.62 -10.83 -4.05
CA VAL A 61 -1.44 -9.85 -3.32
C VAL A 61 -2.47 -9.22 -4.26
N LYS A 62 -3.72 -9.16 -3.81
CA LYS A 62 -4.87 -8.64 -4.56
C LYS A 62 -5.48 -7.45 -3.84
N ILE A 63 -6.02 -6.52 -4.62
CA ILE A 63 -6.82 -5.41 -4.10
C ILE A 63 -8.26 -5.91 -3.95
N LYS A 64 -8.75 -6.02 -2.72
CA LYS A 64 -10.18 -6.07 -2.45
C LYS A 64 -10.68 -4.63 -2.44
N TRP A 65 -11.37 -4.29 -3.52
CA TRP A 65 -11.79 -2.93 -3.80
C TRP A 65 -12.64 -2.34 -2.66
N PRO A 66 -12.46 -1.05 -2.29
CA PRO A 66 -11.55 -0.09 -2.93
C PRO A 66 -10.14 -0.02 -2.33
N ASN A 67 -9.88 -0.58 -1.14
CA ASN A 67 -8.66 -0.21 -0.40
C ASN A 67 -8.06 -1.28 0.48
N ASP A 68 -8.56 -2.51 0.45
CA ASP A 68 -7.98 -3.55 1.28
C ASP A 68 -7.03 -4.41 0.44
N LEU A 69 -5.89 -4.75 1.02
CA LEU A 69 -4.93 -5.67 0.41
C LEU A 69 -5.14 -7.06 0.98
N TYR A 70 -5.28 -8.04 0.12
CA TYR A 70 -5.60 -9.41 0.47
C TYR A 70 -4.58 -10.39 -0.11
N LEU A 71 -4.22 -11.38 0.69
CA LEU A 71 -3.31 -12.47 0.35
C LEU A 71 -3.94 -13.78 0.81
N ASN A 72 -4.14 -14.73 -0.10
CA ASN A 72 -4.81 -16.01 0.21
C ASN A 72 -6.16 -15.86 0.94
N GLY A 73 -6.94 -14.84 0.58
CA GLY A 73 -8.24 -14.57 1.21
C GLY A 73 -8.18 -13.89 2.58
N LEU A 74 -7.00 -13.65 3.13
CA LEU A 74 -6.79 -12.92 4.38
C LEU A 74 -6.33 -11.49 4.11
N LYS A 75 -6.81 -10.54 4.91
CA LYS A 75 -6.38 -9.14 4.81
C LYS A 75 -4.94 -9.01 5.28
N VAL A 76 -4.07 -8.42 4.48
CA VAL A 76 -2.65 -8.17 4.81
C VAL A 76 -2.34 -6.69 4.97
N GLY A 77 -3.26 -5.82 4.55
CA GLY A 77 -3.07 -4.38 4.67
C GLY A 77 -4.23 -3.59 4.11
N GLY A 78 -4.04 -2.29 3.99
CA GLY A 78 -4.97 -1.42 3.31
C GLY A 78 -4.47 0.01 3.16
N VAL A 79 -5.21 0.75 2.34
CA VAL A 79 -4.99 2.16 2.04
C VAL A 79 -6.13 2.98 2.64
N LEU A 80 -5.79 4.05 3.34
CA LEU A 80 -6.72 5.06 3.79
C LEU A 80 -6.50 6.32 2.95
N PHE A 81 -7.55 6.77 2.27
CA PHE A 81 -7.51 7.97 1.46
C PHE A 81 -8.46 8.99 2.06
N THR A 82 -7.96 10.20 2.32
CA THR A 82 -8.77 11.34 2.75
C THR A 82 -8.37 12.58 1.97
N SER A 83 -9.32 13.49 1.73
CA SER A 83 -9.05 14.74 1.04
C SER A 83 -9.81 15.87 1.71
N THR A 84 -9.16 17.04 1.84
CA THR A 84 -9.79 18.26 2.32
C THR A 84 -9.60 19.36 1.28
N TYR A 85 -10.61 20.19 1.06
CA TYR A 85 -10.52 21.33 0.15
C TYR A 85 -10.32 22.63 0.94
N LYS A 86 -9.20 23.31 0.70
CA LYS A 86 -8.87 24.58 1.37
C LYS A 86 -8.05 25.46 0.44
N SER A 87 -8.35 26.77 0.43
CA SER A 87 -7.59 27.77 -0.35
C SER A 87 -7.45 27.39 -1.84
N LYS A 88 -8.54 26.95 -2.47
CA LYS A 88 -8.62 26.50 -3.87
C LYS A 88 -7.77 25.27 -4.22
N LYS A 89 -7.29 24.52 -3.22
CA LYS A 89 -6.52 23.28 -3.41
C LYS A 89 -7.13 22.13 -2.61
N PHE A 90 -7.03 20.92 -3.16
CA PHE A 90 -7.29 19.68 -2.46
C PHE A 90 -5.99 19.23 -1.78
N ASN A 91 -6.03 19.11 -0.45
CA ASN A 91 -4.98 18.45 0.33
C ASN A 91 -5.41 17.00 0.52
N VAL A 92 -4.75 16.12 -0.21
CA VAL A 92 -4.96 14.68 -0.17
C VAL A 92 -3.99 14.08 0.83
N SER A 93 -4.46 13.13 1.64
CA SER A 93 -3.64 12.32 2.54
C SER A 93 -3.92 10.85 2.28
N ALA A 94 -2.85 10.12 1.96
CA ALA A 94 -2.85 8.68 1.75
C ALA A 94 -2.07 8.02 2.90
N GLY A 95 -2.76 7.20 3.69
CA GLY A 95 -2.17 6.34 4.71
C GLY A 95 -2.11 4.90 4.20
N ILE A 96 -1.00 4.22 4.44
CA ILE A 96 -0.79 2.83 4.06
C ILE A 96 -0.44 2.05 5.32
N GLY A 97 -1.13 0.93 5.52
CA GLY A 97 -0.80 -0.07 6.51
C GLY A 97 -0.61 -1.42 5.87
N LEU A 98 0.53 -2.06 6.09
CA LEU A 98 0.87 -3.35 5.51
C LEU A 98 1.56 -4.24 6.53
N ASN A 99 1.06 -5.45 6.70
CA ASN A 99 1.66 -6.48 7.55
C ASN A 99 2.82 -7.13 6.80
N VAL A 100 4.03 -6.62 7.01
CA VAL A 100 5.24 -7.17 6.39
C VAL A 100 5.72 -8.40 7.16
N ASP A 101 5.86 -8.26 8.48
CA ASP A 101 6.46 -9.26 9.37
C ASP A 101 5.62 -9.50 10.64
N SER A 102 4.31 -9.27 10.56
CA SER A 102 3.40 -9.47 11.69
C SER A 102 2.18 -10.29 11.31
N ASN A 103 2.12 -11.51 11.83
CA ASN A 103 1.04 -12.49 11.66
C ASN A 103 -0.20 -12.18 12.52
N LYS A 104 -0.33 -10.95 13.01
CA LYS A 104 -1.51 -10.45 13.74
C LYS A 104 -2.08 -9.20 13.05
N PRO A 105 -3.41 -9.02 13.01
CA PRO A 105 -4.44 -9.93 13.50
C PRO A 105 -4.74 -11.11 12.55
N THR A 106 -4.19 -11.10 11.34
CA THR A 106 -4.55 -12.03 10.25
C THR A 106 -3.35 -12.78 9.70
N THR A 107 -2.53 -12.13 8.87
CA THR A 107 -1.33 -12.69 8.23
C THR A 107 -0.37 -11.57 7.81
N CYS A 108 0.82 -11.93 7.33
CA CYS A 108 1.83 -11.03 6.78
C CYS A 108 2.49 -11.57 5.50
N LEU A 109 3.18 -10.68 4.79
CA LEU A 109 3.94 -11.04 3.59
C LEU A 109 5.01 -12.11 3.86
N ASN A 110 5.78 -11.96 4.94
CA ASN A 110 6.85 -12.90 5.27
C ASN A 110 6.34 -14.30 5.66
N ALA A 111 5.17 -14.41 6.30
CA ALA A 111 4.58 -15.70 6.60
C ALA A 111 4.28 -16.49 5.31
N VAL A 112 3.62 -15.84 4.35
CA VAL A 112 3.27 -16.49 3.07
C VAL A 112 4.53 -16.73 2.22
N ASN A 113 5.52 -15.84 2.27
CA ASN A 113 6.80 -16.07 1.60
C ASN A 113 7.53 -17.33 2.11
N GLN A 114 7.55 -17.53 3.43
CA GLN A 114 8.15 -18.71 4.06
C GLN A 114 7.38 -20.01 3.74
N GLU A 115 6.07 -19.92 3.47
CA GLU A 115 5.26 -21.07 3.05
C GLU A 115 5.50 -21.45 1.58
N MET A 116 5.60 -20.47 0.69
CA MET A 116 5.75 -20.71 -0.75
C MET A 116 7.16 -21.09 -1.17
N ASN A 117 8.16 -20.65 -0.41
CA ASN A 117 9.56 -20.99 -0.67
C ASN A 117 10.22 -21.33 0.66
N SER A 118 11.25 -22.17 0.63
CA SER A 118 12.28 -22.21 1.68
C SER A 118 13.14 -20.93 1.66
N ALA A 119 12.52 -19.77 1.44
CA ALA A 119 13.16 -18.50 1.13
C ALA A 119 14.13 -18.08 2.24
N THR A 120 15.35 -17.78 1.82
CA THR A 120 16.39 -17.18 2.66
C THR A 120 16.14 -15.69 2.94
N TYR A 121 15.40 -14.99 2.07
CA TYR A 121 15.15 -13.56 2.23
C TYR A 121 13.87 -13.25 3.00
N GLN A 122 13.99 -12.40 4.01
CA GLN A 122 12.85 -11.79 4.72
C GLN A 122 12.61 -10.39 4.15
N ILE A 123 11.39 -10.14 3.66
CA ILE A 123 10.98 -8.83 3.17
C ILE A 123 11.10 -7.84 4.32
N ARG A 124 11.81 -6.73 4.08
CA ARG A 124 12.00 -5.67 5.06
C ARG A 124 11.07 -4.51 4.76
N ARG A 125 10.70 -3.77 5.80
CA ARG A 125 9.79 -2.62 5.70
C ARG A 125 10.41 -1.49 4.87
N GLU A 126 11.73 -1.36 4.92
CA GLU A 126 12.52 -0.38 4.20
C GLU A 126 12.50 -0.65 2.69
N ASP A 127 12.63 -1.92 2.29
CA ASP A 127 12.52 -2.31 0.87
C ASP A 127 11.13 -1.99 0.33
N MET A 128 10.09 -2.28 1.12
CA MET A 128 8.72 -1.97 0.76
C MET A 128 8.46 -0.47 0.64
N LEU A 129 9.03 0.35 1.53
CA LEU A 129 8.86 1.80 1.49
C LEU A 129 9.53 2.40 0.25
N VAL A 130 10.75 1.95 -0.07
CA VAL A 130 11.49 2.40 -1.27
C VAL A 130 10.75 2.00 -2.53
N ALA A 131 10.38 0.71 -2.66
CA ALA A 131 9.65 0.20 -3.81
C ALA A 131 8.30 0.91 -3.98
N PHE A 132 7.59 1.18 -2.87
CA PHE A 132 6.34 1.93 -2.92
C PHE A 132 6.51 3.32 -3.53
N PHE A 133 7.46 4.12 -3.06
CA PHE A 133 7.60 5.49 -3.56
C PHE A 133 8.09 5.52 -5.01
N GLN A 134 9.02 4.64 -5.38
CA GLN A 134 9.46 4.50 -6.78
C GLN A 134 8.29 4.16 -7.70
N ARG A 135 7.48 3.17 -7.31
CA ARG A 135 6.34 2.74 -8.11
C ARG A 135 5.20 3.77 -8.12
N PHE A 136 4.96 4.42 -6.99
CA PHE A 136 3.97 5.50 -6.86
C PHE A 136 4.33 6.67 -7.76
N GLU A 137 5.58 7.15 -7.74
CA GLU A 137 6.03 8.25 -8.60
C GLU A 137 5.85 7.91 -10.08
N TYR A 138 6.26 6.71 -10.50
CA TYR A 138 6.07 6.24 -11.87
C TYR A 138 4.60 6.20 -12.30
N LEU A 139 3.73 5.60 -11.48
CA LEU A 139 2.30 5.50 -11.80
C LEU A 139 1.59 6.85 -11.72
N PHE A 140 2.01 7.73 -10.79
CA PHE A 140 1.45 9.06 -10.63
C PHE A 140 1.84 9.98 -11.80
N ASP A 141 3.06 9.85 -12.33
CA ASP A 141 3.49 10.53 -13.55
C ASP A 141 2.65 10.12 -14.76
N ILE A 142 2.45 8.81 -14.96
CA ILE A 142 1.55 8.29 -16.02
C ILE A 142 0.13 8.84 -15.83
N PHE A 143 -0.37 8.80 -14.61
CA PHE A 143 -1.72 9.26 -14.28
C PHE A 143 -1.92 10.75 -14.61
N LEU A 144 -0.94 11.60 -14.36
CA LEU A 144 -1.03 13.03 -14.64
C LEU A 144 -0.76 13.39 -16.11
N ASN A 145 0.15 12.68 -16.77
CA ASN A 145 0.67 13.07 -18.09
C ASN A 145 0.14 12.24 -19.26
N LYS A 146 -0.47 11.08 -19.01
CA LYS A 146 -0.92 10.14 -20.05
C LYS A 146 -2.36 9.66 -19.84
N GLY A 147 -3.11 10.28 -18.93
CA GLY A 147 -4.51 9.96 -18.64
C GLY A 147 -5.50 10.49 -19.67
N GLU A 148 -5.22 10.31 -20.97
CA GLU A 148 -6.18 10.46 -22.08
C GLU A 148 -6.66 9.08 -22.58
#